data_AF-A0A821H023-F1
#
_entry.id   AF-A0A821H023-F1
#
_cell.length_a   1.000
_cell.length_b   1.000
_cell.length_c   1.000
_cell.angle_alpha   90.00
_cell.angle_beta   90.00
_cell.angle_gamma   90.00
#
_symmetry.space_group_name_H-M   'P 1'
#
loop_
_entity.id
_entity.type
_entity.pdbx_description
1 polymer ?
#
loop_
_entity_poly.entity_id
_entity_poly.type
_entity_poly.pdbx_seq_one_letter_code
_entity_poly.pdbx_strand_id
1 'polypeptide(L)'
;MGELWNTNKLPHFNIFYQKGTNHSGGVCIAVGKHLKAVHIETDIPNTVVIDITGLSEPVRIIGIYWPNSQKRNLDDILPFIVEGTILTGDFNAT
;
A
#
# COMPACT_ATOMS: atom_id res chain seq x y z
N MET A 1 12.82 -14.86 17.09
CA MET A 1 12.84 -13.50 17.69
C MET A 1 12.71 -12.48 16.58
N GLY A 2 11.64 -11.72 16.34
CA GLY A 2 10.26 -11.77 16.81
C GLY A 2 9.40 -11.53 15.57
N GLU A 3 8.63 -12.54 15.20
CA GLU A 3 7.75 -12.54 14.06
C GLU A 3 6.49 -11.75 14.46
N LEU A 4 6.26 -10.61 13.81
CA LEU A 4 5.04 -9.78 13.86
C LEU A 4 3.81 -10.52 13.26
N TRP A 5 3.78 -11.84 13.42
CA TRP A 5 2.75 -12.77 12.97
C TRP A 5 1.63 -12.94 13.99
N ASN A 6 1.70 -12.22 15.13
CA ASN A 6 0.51 -11.88 15.89
C ASN A 6 -0.32 -10.91 15.07
N THR A 7 -1.07 -11.49 14.13
CA THR A 7 -2.15 -10.87 13.38
C THR A 7 -3.10 -10.21 14.36
N ASN A 8 -2.85 -8.92 14.65
CA ASN A 8 -3.88 -8.03 15.12
C ASN A 8 -4.92 -7.97 13.99
N LYS A 9 -5.85 -8.93 14.01
CA LYS A 9 -7.03 -8.89 13.16
C LYS A 9 -7.77 -7.63 13.56
N LEU A 10 -7.66 -6.59 12.75
CA LEU A 10 -8.52 -5.42 12.87
C LEU A 10 -9.93 -5.90 12.48
N PRO A 11 -10.85 -6.15 13.44
CA PRO A 11 -12.03 -6.98 13.20
C PRO A 11 -12.97 -6.39 12.15
N HIS A 12 -12.92 -5.08 11.95
CA HIS A 12 -13.74 -4.34 10.98
C HIS A 12 -13.00 -3.96 9.69
N PHE A 13 -11.78 -4.47 9.47
CA PHE A 13 -10.94 -4.11 8.33
C PHE A 13 -10.42 -5.34 7.58
N ASN A 14 -10.27 -5.20 6.27
CA ASN A 14 -9.44 -6.04 5.42
C ASN A 14 -8.05 -5.40 5.35
N ILE A 15 -7.00 -6.21 5.54
CA ILE A 15 -5.62 -5.72 5.58
C ILE A 15 -4.90 -6.17 4.32
N PHE A 16 -4.30 -5.22 3.61
CA PHE A 16 -3.41 -5.44 2.48
C PHE A 16 -2.02 -5.01 2.91
N TYR A 17 -1.02 -5.87 2.72
CA TYR A 17 0.32 -5.59 3.19
C TYR A 17 1.35 -6.03 2.16
N GLN A 18 2.44 -5.27 2.09
CA GLN A 18 3.65 -5.69 1.41
C GLN A 18 4.81 -5.60 2.39
N LYS A 19 5.57 -6.69 2.52
CA LYS A 19 6.70 -6.76 3.43
C LYS A 19 7.80 -5.81 2.98
N GLY A 20 8.43 -5.14 3.95
CA GLY A 20 9.53 -4.24 3.67
C GLY A 20 10.76 -4.93 3.11
N THR A 21 11.57 -4.20 2.32
CA THR A 21 12.89 -4.66 1.88
C THR A 21 13.94 -4.69 2.99
N ASN A 22 13.63 -4.15 4.18
CA ASN A 22 14.47 -4.18 5.37
C ASN A 22 13.62 -4.50 6.61
N HIS A 23 14.26 -4.64 7.77
CA HIS A 23 13.61 -5.01 9.03
C HIS A 23 12.71 -3.90 9.63
N SER A 24 12.78 -2.68 9.11
CA SER A 24 12.05 -1.51 9.60
C SER A 24 10.99 -1.00 8.61
N GLY A 25 10.78 -1.71 7.50
CA GLY A 25 9.94 -1.26 6.41
C GLY A 25 8.69 -2.10 6.23
N GLY A 26 7.95 -1.75 5.18
CA GLY A 26 6.72 -2.41 4.78
C GLY A 26 5.59 -1.40 4.72
N VAL A 27 4.57 -1.75 3.95
CA VAL A 27 3.38 -0.92 3.79
C VAL A 27 2.18 -1.77 4.18
N CYS A 28 1.25 -1.16 4.91
CA CYS A 28 0.00 -1.77 5.33
C CYS A 28 -1.14 -0.79 5.03
N ILE A 29 -2.17 -1.27 4.34
CA ILE A 29 -3.41 -0.53 4.12
C ILE A 29 -4.55 -1.34 4.71
N ALA A 30 -5.30 -0.72 5.61
CA ALA A 30 -6.50 -1.31 6.22
C ALA A 30 -7.75 -0.65 5.62
N VAL A 31 -8.63 -1.45 5.04
CA VAL A 31 -9.89 -0.97 4.43
C VAL A 31 -11.08 -1.50 5.23
N GLY A 32 -12.02 -0.64 5.60
CA GLY A 32 -13.22 -1.06 6.32
C GLY A 32 -14.00 -2.14 5.54
N LYS A 33 -14.44 -3.21 6.21
CA LYS A 33 -15.13 -4.36 5.58
C LYS A 33 -16.48 -4.04 4.94
N HIS A 34 -17.03 -2.86 5.23
CA HIS A 34 -18.22 -2.34 4.56
C HIS A 34 -17.93 -1.87 3.12
N LEU A 35 -16.65 -1.65 2.79
CA LEU A 35 -16.17 -1.35 1.44
C LEU A 35 -15.64 -2.61 0.77
N LYS A 36 -15.71 -2.64 -0.56
CA LYS A 36 -15.08 -3.68 -1.36
C LYS A 36 -13.69 -3.21 -1.76
N ALA A 37 -12.66 -4.01 -1.51
CA ALA A 37 -11.29 -3.68 -1.91
C ALA A 37 -10.60 -4.87 -2.56
N VAL A 38 -9.81 -4.59 -3.59
CA VAL A 38 -9.04 -5.59 -4.35
C VAL A 38 -7.58 -5.16 -4.39
N HIS A 39 -6.67 -6.11 -4.15
CA HIS A 39 -5.23 -5.91 -4.32
C HIS A 39 -4.87 -5.92 -5.80
N ILE A 40 -4.09 -4.94 -6.23
CA ILE A 40 -3.46 -4.94 -7.55
C ILE A 40 -2.01 -5.38 -7.36
N GLU A 41 -1.67 -6.51 -7.97
CA GLU A 41 -0.33 -7.08 -7.87
C GLU A 41 0.72 -6.13 -8.46
N THR A 42 1.83 -5.98 -7.77
CA THR A 42 2.97 -5.16 -8.18
C THR A 42 4.26 -5.79 -7.68
N ASP A 43 5.31 -5.68 -8.49
CA ASP A 43 6.67 -6.08 -8.16
C ASP A 43 7.48 -4.94 -7.53
N ILE A 44 6.90 -3.74 -7.42
CA ILE A 44 7.54 -2.59 -6.77
C ILE A 44 7.66 -2.88 -5.27
N PRO A 45 8.88 -2.97 -4.71
CA PRO A 45 9.04 -3.23 -3.29
C PRO A 45 8.62 -2.04 -2.43
N ASN A 46 8.08 -2.33 -1.25
CA ASN A 46 7.53 -1.35 -0.30
C ASN A 46 6.36 -0.52 -0.87
N THR A 47 5.51 -1.14 -1.69
CA THR A 47 4.32 -0.55 -2.31
C THR A 47 3.11 -1.49 -2.14
N VAL A 48 1.96 -0.92 -1.79
CA VAL A 48 0.66 -1.61 -1.84
C VAL A 48 -0.25 -0.82 -2.75
N VAL A 49 -0.85 -1.48 -3.75
CA VAL A 49 -1.84 -0.88 -4.64
C VAL A 49 -3.17 -1.57 -4.41
N ILE A 50 -4.21 -0.80 -4.10
CA ILE A 50 -5.57 -1.33 -3.94
C ILE A 50 -6.59 -0.48 -4.69
N ASP A 51 -7.61 -1.15 -5.21
CA ASP A 51 -8.82 -0.50 -5.71
C ASP A 51 -9.94 -0.65 -4.69
N ILE A 52 -10.53 0.47 -4.29
CA ILE A 52 -11.68 0.54 -3.37
C ILE A 52 -12.93 0.87 -4.18
N THR A 53 -13.96 0.05 -4.01
CA THR A 53 -15.27 0.19 -4.65
C THR A 53 -16.39 0.12 -3.60
N GLY A 54 -17.61 0.50 -3.99
CA GLY A 54 -18.74 0.65 -3.05
C GLY A 54 -18.88 2.06 -2.46
N LEU A 55 -18.09 3.00 -2.96
CA LEU A 55 -18.26 4.45 -2.79
C LEU A 55 -19.08 5.02 -3.95
N SER A 56 -19.38 6.33 -3.92
CA SER A 56 -20.00 7.02 -5.06
C SER A 56 -19.11 6.99 -6.31
N GLU A 57 -17.79 7.04 -6.13
CA GLU A 57 -16.78 6.93 -7.17
C GLU A 57 -15.68 5.96 -6.71
N PRO A 58 -15.18 5.07 -7.58
CA PRO A 58 -14.08 4.18 -7.24
C PRO A 58 -12.81 4.99 -6.96
N VAL A 59 -12.00 4.51 -6.00
CA VAL A 59 -10.75 5.17 -5.61
C VAL A 59 -9.63 4.15 -5.62
N ARG A 60 -8.49 4.50 -6.21
CA ARG A 60 -7.26 3.71 -6.08
C ARG A 60 -6.40 4.30 -4.97
N ILE A 61 -5.89 3.46 -4.07
CA ILE A 61 -4.87 3.86 -3.10
C ILE A 61 -3.55 3.21 -3.49
N ILE A 62 -2.51 4.03 -3.59
CA ILE A 62 -1.12 3.56 -3.72
C ILE A 62 -0.39 4.00 -2.45
N GLY A 63 -0.11 3.04 -1.57
CA GLY A 63 0.66 3.25 -0.36
C GLY A 63 2.14 2.92 -0.59
N ILE A 64 3.05 3.82 -0.20
CA ILE A 64 4.48 3.69 -0.47
C ILE A 64 5.33 3.93 0.78
N TYR A 65 6.43 3.17 0.89
CA TYR A 65 7.52 3.48 1.80
C TYR A 65 8.87 3.37 1.08
N TRP A 66 9.49 4.49 0.77
CA TRP A 66 10.81 4.53 0.12
C TRP A 66 11.89 4.77 1.16
N PRO A 67 12.70 3.77 1.55
CA PRO A 67 13.75 4.02 2.54
C PRO A 67 14.86 4.91 1.95
N ASN A 68 15.37 5.86 2.75
CA ASN A 68 16.45 6.80 2.38
C ASN A 68 17.70 6.17 1.72
N SER A 69 17.96 4.89 1.97
CA SER A 69 19.09 4.16 1.38
C SER A 69 18.86 3.68 -0.06
N GLN A 70 17.66 3.86 -0.61
CA GLN A 70 17.30 3.42 -1.96
C GLN A 70 16.91 4.61 -2.83
N LYS A 71 17.58 4.78 -3.98
CA LYS A 71 17.07 5.64 -5.05
C LYS A 71 15.91 4.94 -5.74
N ARG A 72 14.78 5.63 -5.88
CA ARG A 72 13.58 5.15 -6.58
C ARG A 72 13.17 6.15 -7.64
N ASN A 73 12.56 5.65 -8.71
CA ASN A 73 12.00 6.50 -9.74
C ASN A 73 10.48 6.59 -9.56
N LEU A 74 9.93 7.81 -9.49
CA LEU A 74 8.48 8.02 -9.51
C LEU A 74 7.83 7.44 -10.78
N ASP A 75 8.60 7.34 -11.87
CA ASP A 75 8.14 6.74 -13.12
C ASP A 75 7.69 5.28 -12.95
N ASP A 76 8.24 4.56 -11.96
CA ASP A 76 7.88 3.16 -11.68
C ASP A 76 6.40 3.04 -11.26
N ILE A 77 5.83 4.09 -10.65
CA ILE A 77 4.44 4.09 -10.16
C ILE A 77 3.44 4.54 -11.24
N LEU A 78 3.90 5.26 -12.27
CA LEU A 78 3.02 5.82 -13.30
C LEU A 78 2.04 4.81 -13.94
N PRO A 79 2.43 3.55 -14.22
CA PRO A 79 1.49 2.55 -14.76
C PRO A 79 0.28 2.26 -13.86
N PHE A 80 0.38 2.56 -12.56
CA PHE A 80 -0.68 2.35 -11.58
C PHE A 80 -1.55 3.58 -11.36
N ILE A 81 -1.14 4.77 -11.81
CA ILE A 81 -1.89 6.02 -11.65
C ILE A 81 -3.06 6.06 -12.63
N VAL A 82 -4.27 6.11 -12.09
CA VAL A 82 -5.53 6.30 -12.82
C VAL A 82 -6.33 7.44 -12.21
N GLU A 83 -7.42 7.86 -12.86
CA GLU A 83 -8.35 8.83 -12.27
C GLU A 83 -8.85 8.34 -10.90
N GLY A 84 -8.93 9.25 -9.92
CA GLY A 84 -9.31 8.90 -8.54
C GLY A 84 -8.21 8.22 -7.74
N THR A 85 -6.94 8.29 -8.16
CA THR A 85 -5.81 7.76 -7.38
C THR A 85 -5.41 8.69 -6.24
N ILE A 86 -5.32 8.14 -5.04
CA ILE A 86 -4.64 8.74 -3.88
C ILE A 86 -3.28 8.05 -3.73
N LEU A 87 -2.22 8.81 -3.99
CA LEU A 87 -0.85 8.40 -3.77
C LEU A 87 -0.40 8.90 -2.39
N THR A 88 0.00 7.99 -1.50
CA THR A 88 0.28 8.30 -0.09
C THR A 88 1.43 7.48 0.48
N GLY A 89 2.05 7.99 1.53
CA GLY A 89 3.12 7.32 2.24
C GLY A 89 4.34 8.20 2.44
N ASP A 90 5.48 7.57 2.70
CA ASP A 90 6.75 8.25 2.90
C ASP A 90 7.64 8.02 1.68
N PHE A 91 7.80 9.07 0.88
CA PHE A 91 8.59 9.05 -0.34
C PHE A 91 10.09 9.21 -0.05
N ASN A 92 10.50 9.75 1.10
CA ASN A 92 11.89 10.16 1.36
C ASN A 92 12.58 10.77 0.10
N ALA A 93 11.84 11.56 -0.67
CA ALA A 93 12.34 12.19 -1.88
C ALA A 93 13.30 13.31 -1.48
N THR A 94 14.52 13.28 -2.03
CA THR A 94 15.56 14.29 -1.83
C THR A 94 15.74 15.13 -3.09
#